data_AF-A0A2Z2MFF7-F1
#
_entry.id   AF-A0A2Z2MFF7-F1
#
_cell.length_a   1.000
_cell.length_b   1.000
_cell.length_c   1.000
_cell.angle_alpha   90.00
_cell.angle_beta   90.00
_cell.angle_gamma   90.00
#
_symmetry.space_group_name_H-M   'P 1'
#
loop_
_entity.id
_entity.type
_entity.pdbx_description
1 polymer ?
#
loop_
_entity_poly.entity_id
_entity_poly.type
_entity_poly.pdbx_seq_one_letter_code
_entity_poly.pdbx_strand_id
1 'polypeptide(L)' 'MPEKIRVVVNEDRCYLCGGCAGVCPTLAIEVHSSGWEFFQDKCIYCRICITACPVGALSAEPLEVGE' A
#
# COMPACT_ATOMS: atom_id res chain seq x y z
N MET A 1 -7.56 -9.87 -17.11
CA MET A 1 -6.88 -8.61 -16.75
C MET A 1 -6.67 -8.61 -15.25
N PRO A 2 -5.49 -8.28 -14.70
CA PRO A 2 -5.32 -8.25 -13.25
C PRO A 2 -6.23 -7.16 -12.68
N GLU A 3 -7.07 -7.54 -11.73
CA GLU A 3 -7.94 -6.63 -10.98
C GLU A 3 -7.08 -5.57 -10.32
N LYS A 4 -7.21 -4.31 -10.73
CA LYS A 4 -6.45 -3.20 -10.15
C LYS A 4 -6.96 -2.99 -8.72
N ILE A 5 -6.05 -2.93 -7.76
CA ILE A 5 -6.38 -2.63 -6.36
C ILE A 5 -5.72 -1.33 -5.93
N ARG A 6 -6.39 -0.61 -5.02
CA ARG A 6 -5.82 0.51 -4.29
C ARG A 6 -5.45 0.08 -2.89
N VAL A 7 -4.27 0.47 -2.44
CA VAL A 7 -3.86 0.26 -1.05
C VAL A 7 -4.35 1.46 -0.23
N VAL A 8 -5.05 1.18 0.85
CA VAL A 8 -5.54 2.16 1.82
C VAL A 8 -4.81 1.96 3.14
N VAL A 9 -4.38 3.06 3.76
CA VAL A 9 -3.74 3.04 5.08
C VAL A 9 -4.73 3.53 6.13
N ASN A 10 -4.72 2.89 7.29
CA ASN A 10 -5.40 3.35 8.48
C ASN A 10 -4.41 4.17 9.32
N GLU A 11 -4.60 5.49 9.37
CA GLU A 11 -3.71 6.44 10.06
C GLU A 11 -3.74 6.26 11.59
N ASP A 12 -4.85 5.78 12.17
CA ASP A 12 -4.93 5.50 13.61
C ASP A 12 -4.02 4.33 14.05
N ARG A 13 -3.77 3.38 13.15
CA ARG A 13 -2.90 2.22 13.41
C ARG A 13 -1.50 2.39 12.84
N CYS A 14 -1.35 3.19 11.79
CA CYS A 14 -0.08 3.39 11.11
C CYS A 14 0.80 4.35 11.90
N TYR A 15 1.97 3.89 12.31
CA TYR A 15 2.99 4.69 12.98
C TYR A 15 4.18 5.04 12.05
N LEU A 16 3.94 5.03 10.72
CA LEU A 16 4.90 5.41 9.68
C LEU A 16 6.25 4.70 9.79
N CYS A 17 6.23 3.39 10.09
CA CYS A 17 7.46 2.60 10.28
C CYS A 17 8.27 2.35 9.00
N GLY A 18 7.69 2.61 7.83
CA GLY A 18 8.34 2.37 6.53
C GLY A 18 8.48 0.91 6.13
N GLY A 19 7.98 -0.05 6.93
CA GLY A 19 8.10 -1.49 6.62
C GLY A 19 7.47 -1.86 5.27
N CYS A 20 6.32 -1.27 4.94
CA CYS A 20 5.64 -1.47 3.66
C CYS A 20 6.43 -0.95 2.45
N ALA A 21 7.14 0.18 2.59
CA ALA A 21 8.02 0.72 1.55
C ALA A 21 9.23 -0.20 1.33
N GLY A 22 9.82 -0.71 2.42
CA GLY A 22 10.99 -1.59 2.35
C GLY A 22 10.72 -2.96 1.72
N VAL A 23 9.52 -3.53 1.91
CA VAL A 23 9.15 -4.81 1.27
C VAL A 23 8.64 -4.65 -0.16
N CYS A 24 8.40 -3.43 -0.64
CA CYS A 24 7.80 -3.20 -1.94
C CYS A 24 8.84 -3.39 -3.05
N PRO A 25 8.76 -4.43 -3.90
CA PRO A 25 9.77 -4.69 -4.92
C PRO A 25 9.81 -3.64 -6.02
N THR A 26 8.69 -2.93 -6.23
CA THR A 26 8.57 -1.88 -7.25
C THR A 26 8.64 -0.47 -6.68
N LEU A 27 8.90 -0.33 -5.37
CA LEU A 27 8.93 0.96 -4.67
C LEU A 27 7.68 1.79 -4.97
N ALA A 28 6.52 1.12 -4.96
CA ALA A 28 5.22 1.75 -5.16
C ALA A 28 4.69 2.45 -3.90
N ILE A 29 5.38 2.33 -2.77
CA ILE A 29 5.03 2.97 -1.50
C ILE A 29 6.26 3.73 -1.01
N GLU A 30 6.09 5.00 -0.68
CA GLU A 30 7.07 5.82 0.02
C GLU A 30 6.49 6.26 1.36
N VAL A 31 7.32 6.20 2.42
CA VAL A 31 6.92 6.59 3.77
C VAL A 31 7.92 7.62 4.27
N HIS A 32 7.40 8.76 4.68
CA HIS A 32 8.15 9.87 5.24
C HIS A 32 7.71 10.15 6.67
N SER A 33 8.47 10.98 7.38
CA SER A 33 8.09 11.44 8.73
C SER A 33 6.75 12.18 8.78
N SER A 34 6.34 12.75 7.64
CA SER A 34 5.16 13.61 7.51
C SER A 34 3.94 12.89 6.93
N GLY A 35 4.07 11.62 6.51
CA GLY A 35 2.99 10.90 5.85
C GLY A 35 3.50 9.77 4.95
N TRP A 36 2.62 9.29 4.09
CA TRP A 36 2.92 8.22 3.13
C TRP A 36 2.39 8.57 1.74
N GLU A 37 3.03 8.02 0.72
CA GLU A 37 2.64 8.18 -0.69
C GLU A 37 2.54 6.81 -1.36
N PHE A 38 1.51 6.64 -2.20
CA PHE A 38 1.26 5.40 -2.92
C PHE A 38 1.18 5.66 -4.43
N PHE A 39 2.09 5.03 -5.17
CA PHE A 39 2.21 5.12 -6.63
C PHE A 39 1.50 3.94 -7.29
N GLN A 40 0.23 4.13 -7.63
CA GLN A 40 -0.59 3.08 -8.25
C GLN A 40 0.01 2.58 -9.58
N ASP A 41 0.64 3.46 -10.36
CA ASP A 41 1.28 3.10 -11.64
C ASP A 41 2.46 2.14 -11.48
N LYS A 42 3.13 2.16 -10.32
CA LYS A 42 4.24 1.23 -9.99
C LYS A 42 3.74 -0.04 -9.32
N CYS A 43 2.50 -0.08 -8.84
CA CYS A 43 1.97 -1.19 -8.07
C CYS A 43 1.64 -2.37 -8.99
N ILE A 44 2.25 -3.53 -8.70
CA ILE A 44 1.98 -4.80 -9.39
C ILE A 44 0.91 -5.64 -8.69
N TYR A 45 0.18 -5.04 -7.75
CA TYR A 45 -0.93 -5.68 -7.03
C TYR A 45 -0.54 -6.96 -6.26
N CYS A 46 0.71 -7.07 -5.82
CA CYS A 46 1.25 -8.24 -5.13
C CYS A 46 0.79 -8.38 -3.66
N ARG A 47 0.20 -7.33 -3.08
CA ARG A 47 -0.34 -7.29 -1.70
C ARG A 47 0.66 -7.57 -0.57
N ILE A 48 1.96 -7.67 -0.86
CA ILE A 48 2.99 -7.97 0.14
C ILE A 48 3.08 -6.91 1.25
N CYS A 49 2.80 -5.65 0.92
CA CYS A 49 2.79 -4.55 1.88
C CYS A 49 1.74 -4.72 2.98
N ILE A 50 0.60 -5.35 2.67
CA ILE A 50 -0.49 -5.62 3.62
C ILE A 50 -0.02 -6.67 4.62
N THR A 51 0.53 -7.77 4.14
CA THR A 51 1.06 -8.85 4.99
C THR A 51 2.27 -8.41 5.80
N ALA A 52 3.12 -7.53 5.26
CA ALA A 52 4.30 -7.02 5.95
C ALA A 52 3.96 -6.03 7.07
N CYS A 53 2.73 -5.51 7.13
CA CYS A 53 2.33 -4.55 8.16
C CYS A 53 2.09 -5.28 9.50
N PRO A 54 2.95 -5.10 10.52
CA PRO A 54 2.82 -5.84 11.77
C PRO A 54 1.55 -5.45 12.56
N VAL A 55 1.05 -4.24 12.34
CA VAL A 55 -0.16 -3.68 12.97
C VAL A 55 -1.41 -3.83 12.13
N GLY A 56 -1.30 -4.41 10.92
CA GLY A 56 -2.44 -4.57 10.00
C GLY A 56 -3.11 -3.24 9.64
N ALA A 57 -2.33 -2.17 9.46
CA ALA A 57 -2.84 -0.85 9.12
C ALA A 57 -3.15 -0.69 7.61
N LEU A 58 -2.70 -1.62 6.76
CA LEU A 58 -2.87 -1.53 5.30
C LEU A 58 -3.98 -2.46 4.84
N SER A 59 -4.81 -2.01 3.90
CA SER A 59 -5.90 -2.78 3.27
C SER A 59 -5.90 -2.61 1.76
N ALA A 60 -6.39 -3.60 1.02
CA ALA A 60 -6.58 -3.52 -0.42
C ALA A 60 -8.07 -3.37 -0.74
N GLU A 61 -8.42 -2.30 -1.43
CA GLU A 61 -9.77 -2.10 -1.98
C GLU A 61 -9.75 -2.30 -3.50
N PRO A 62 -10.75 -3.00 -4.07
CA PRO A 62 -10.88 -3.12 -5.51
C PRO A 62 -11.14 -1.74 -6.10
N LEU A 63 -10.38 -1.35 -7.13
CA LEU A 63 -10.74 -0.20 -7.95
C LEU A 63 -11.80 -0.68 -8.92
N GLU A 64 -13.08 -0.44 -8.59
CA GLU A 64 -14.17 -0.59 -9.53
C GLU A 64 -13.92 0.36 -10.71
N VAL A 65 -13.38 -0.20 -11.79
CA VAL A 65 -13.38 0.45 -13.09
C VAL A 65 -14.81 0.29 -13.59
N GLY A 66 -15.63 1.32 -13.35
CA GLY A 66 -16.89 1.47 -14.05
C GLY A 66 -16.64 1.40 -15.55
N GLU A 67 -17.46 0.59 -16.22
CA GLU A 67 -17.42 0.19 -17.64
C GLU A 67 -17.28 1.36 -18.63
#